data_AF-A0A523T1R2-F1
#
_entry.id   AF-A0A523T1R2-F1
#
_cell.length_a   1.000
_cell.length_b   1.000
_cell.length_c   1.000
_cell.angle_alpha   90.00
_cell.angle_beta   90.00
_cell.angle_gamma   90.00
#
_symmetry.space_group_name_H-M   'P 1'
#
loop_
_entity.id
_entity.type
_entity.pdbx_description
1 polymer ?
#
loop_
_entity_poly.entity_id
_entity_poly.type
_entity_poly.pdbx_seq_one_letter_code
_entity_poly.pdbx_strand_id
1 'polypeptide(L)'
;MWYAQGLSLGVFGCFEMSAAGQITPGSKKKSHRLARLKRDSASKSASSFSTILAQRLKLRLAEKNMSYRECAKQSELSLSTIAKLTSGERGSKPSLSTISAIANVLETTPEWLIGQEGTSLITLISALHQEAIHAIRTVVIDRHLSLDGTSKDNTRIYEFLSTRFRNAFATSLGLEPIRFHCSIKLINQKNNNVTDRKVRTLARSEVCTADPAVLRANLRKEIEQTVGMNSASAALMGCSDRRRNWAYSYNCFCCNNLENYADEYQNARDNYLDYYRAVMVFPLRWSKRGESQITVRGFLAFDSNLTDVFAKTPCTFDYEHSSAAYYKELCKSVPFHVGGIIADVLATIIVLHEDAGWWPTSNKKDAHE
;
A
#
# COMPACT_ATOMS: atom_id res chain seq x y z
N MET A 1 -11.44 16.06 26.66
CA MET A 1 -10.28 16.42 27.50
C MET A 1 -9.31 15.23 27.44
N TRP A 2 -8.01 15.51 27.25
CA TRP A 2 -6.83 14.62 27.12
C TRP A 2 -6.06 14.74 25.78
N TYR A 3 -5.00 15.54 25.90
CA TYR A 3 -3.66 15.57 25.27
C TYR A 3 -3.46 15.71 23.75
N ALA A 4 -3.20 16.95 23.35
CA ALA A 4 -2.24 17.31 22.32
C ALA A 4 -0.85 17.42 22.96
N GLN A 5 0.13 16.67 22.46
CA GLN A 5 1.56 16.94 22.67
C GLN A 5 2.20 17.16 21.31
N GLY A 6 2.65 18.39 21.10
CA GLY A 6 3.39 18.81 19.93
C GLY A 6 4.81 18.29 19.93
N LEU A 7 5.30 17.92 18.75
CA LEU A 7 6.72 17.81 18.45
C LEU A 7 7.05 18.85 17.39
N SER A 8 7.70 19.91 17.86
CA SER A 8 8.50 20.84 17.08
C SER A 8 9.77 20.12 16.60
N LEU A 9 10.00 20.09 15.29
CA LEU A 9 11.30 19.75 14.71
C LEU A 9 11.73 20.88 13.80
N GLY A 10 12.56 21.77 14.34
CA GLY A 10 13.46 22.60 13.56
C GLY A 10 14.88 22.08 13.74
N VAL A 11 15.53 21.68 12.64
CA VAL A 11 16.97 21.89 12.34
C VAL A 11 17.12 21.74 10.82
N PHE A 12 17.27 22.84 10.10
CA PHE A 12 17.80 22.85 8.72
C PHE A 12 19.32 22.95 8.82
N GLY A 13 20.02 21.88 8.45
CA GLY A 13 21.47 21.87 8.25
C GLY A 13 21.79 22.13 6.77
N CYS A 14 22.48 23.22 6.48
CA CYS A 14 23.15 23.47 5.20
C CYS A 14 24.13 22.35 4.88
N PHE A 15 24.09 21.82 3.66
CA PHE A 15 25.15 20.99 3.11
C PHE A 15 25.89 21.77 2.02
N GLU A 16 27.16 22.07 2.28
CA GLU A 16 28.13 22.56 1.31
C GLU A 16 28.43 21.47 0.26
N MET A 17 28.41 21.86 -1.01
CA MET A 17 28.84 21.02 -2.12
C MET A 17 30.37 21.10 -2.25
N SER A 18 31.06 20.00 -1.93
CA SER A 18 32.50 19.87 -2.19
C SER A 18 32.77 19.37 -3.61
N ALA A 19 33.80 19.96 -4.21
CA ALA A 19 34.19 19.91 -5.62
C ALA A 19 34.54 18.51 -6.17
N ALA A 20 34.31 18.34 -7.46
CA ALA A 20 34.66 17.18 -8.28
C ALA A 20 36.18 17.06 -8.48
N GLY A 21 36.75 15.95 -8.00
CA GLY A 21 38.14 15.56 -8.30
C GLY A 21 38.24 14.79 -9.63
N GLN A 22 39.20 15.20 -10.46
CA GLN A 22 39.55 14.57 -11.74
C GLN A 22 40.03 13.11 -11.57
N ILE A 23 39.57 12.23 -12.46
CA ILE A 23 39.95 10.81 -12.51
C ILE A 23 41.07 10.63 -13.54
N THR A 24 42.24 10.17 -13.10
CA THR A 24 43.33 9.72 -13.98
C THR A 24 43.18 8.24 -14.36
N PRO A 25 43.54 7.84 -15.60
CA PRO A 25 43.41 6.47 -16.06
C PRO A 25 44.66 5.64 -15.74
N GLY A 26 44.54 4.70 -14.80
CA GLY A 26 45.57 3.70 -14.56
C GLY A 26 45.04 2.55 -13.71
N SER A 27 44.58 1.44 -14.32
CA SER A 27 44.11 0.30 -13.52
C SER A 27 44.25 -1.08 -14.17
N LYS A 28 45.39 -1.74 -13.92
CA LYS A 28 45.42 -3.20 -13.72
C LYS A 28 45.16 -3.60 -12.25
N LYS A 29 45.12 -2.65 -11.31
CA LYS A 29 44.85 -2.89 -9.86
C LYS A 29 43.35 -2.92 -9.47
N LYS A 30 42.40 -2.58 -10.37
CA LYS A 30 40.95 -2.58 -10.04
C LYS A 30 40.33 -3.98 -9.93
N SER A 31 40.86 -4.98 -10.66
CA SER A 31 40.30 -6.34 -10.67
C SER A 31 40.42 -7.05 -9.31
N HIS A 32 41.60 -7.01 -8.68
CA HIS A 32 41.82 -7.64 -7.36
C HIS A 32 41.00 -6.99 -6.23
N ARG A 33 40.76 -5.68 -6.30
CA ARG A 33 39.97 -4.95 -5.29
C ARG A 33 38.48 -5.31 -5.38
N LEU A 34 37.94 -5.48 -6.60
CA LEU A 34 36.55 -5.93 -6.79
C LEU A 34 36.33 -7.37 -6.33
N ALA A 35 37.28 -8.27 -6.60
CA ALA A 35 37.21 -9.67 -6.16
C ALA A 35 37.25 -9.79 -4.62
N ARG A 36 38.07 -8.97 -3.95
CA ARG A 36 38.15 -8.91 -2.49
C ARG A 36 36.85 -8.37 -1.87
N LEU A 37 36.29 -7.27 -2.42
CA LEU A 37 35.03 -6.72 -1.94
C LEU A 37 33.83 -7.68 -2.12
N LYS A 38 33.78 -8.43 -3.24
CA LYS A 38 32.77 -9.49 -3.44
C LYS A 38 32.92 -10.65 -2.47
N ARG A 39 34.15 -11.00 -2.09
CA ARG A 39 34.44 -12.06 -1.12
C ARG A 39 34.09 -11.61 0.32
N ASP A 40 34.37 -10.36 0.65
CA ASP A 40 34.08 -9.77 1.95
C ASP A 40 32.57 -9.50 2.16
N SER A 41 31.83 -9.17 1.10
CA SER A 41 30.37 -9.05 1.18
C SER A 41 29.67 -10.42 1.28
N ALA A 42 30.17 -11.42 0.55
CA ALA A 42 29.66 -12.80 0.64
C ALA A 42 29.95 -13.46 1.99
N SER A 43 31.10 -13.16 2.62
CA SER A 43 31.41 -13.68 3.96
C SER A 43 30.56 -13.04 5.05
N LYS A 44 30.26 -11.74 4.94
CA LYS A 44 29.34 -11.02 5.84
C LYS A 44 27.89 -11.54 5.71
N SER A 45 27.40 -11.77 4.49
CA SER A 45 26.03 -12.27 4.29
C SER A 45 25.86 -13.72 4.74
N ALA A 46 26.85 -14.58 4.50
CA ALA A 46 26.85 -15.96 5.00
C ALA A 46 26.88 -16.03 6.53
N SER A 47 27.61 -15.11 7.19
CA SER A 47 27.64 -15.01 8.65
C SER A 47 26.32 -14.53 9.24
N SER A 48 25.56 -13.69 8.53
CA SER A 48 24.24 -13.22 8.98
C SER A 48 23.21 -14.36 8.95
N PHE A 49 23.18 -15.13 7.87
CA PHE A 49 22.23 -16.24 7.69
C PHE A 49 22.32 -17.31 8.80
N SER A 50 23.53 -17.83 9.06
CA SER A 50 23.70 -18.92 10.05
C SER A 50 23.37 -18.45 11.47
N THR A 51 23.65 -17.18 11.77
CA THR A 51 23.34 -16.58 13.07
C THR A 51 21.84 -16.43 13.28
N ILE A 52 21.11 -15.92 12.28
CA ILE A 52 19.65 -15.74 12.37
C ILE A 52 18.96 -17.11 12.50
N LEU A 53 19.34 -18.08 11.67
CA LEU A 53 18.79 -19.43 11.75
C LEU A 53 19.02 -20.06 13.13
N ALA A 54 20.24 -19.97 13.66
CA ALA A 54 20.58 -20.49 14.98
C ALA A 54 19.74 -19.87 16.10
N GLN A 55 19.58 -18.54 16.07
CA GLN A 55 18.82 -17.80 17.08
C GLN A 55 17.33 -18.16 17.05
N ARG A 56 16.73 -18.19 15.86
CA ARG A 56 15.30 -18.49 15.67
C ARG A 56 14.96 -19.93 15.99
N LEU A 57 15.84 -20.85 15.60
CA LEU A 57 15.71 -22.26 15.95
C LEU A 57 15.72 -22.45 17.47
N LYS A 58 16.67 -21.84 18.20
CA LYS A 58 16.72 -21.90 19.67
C LYS A 58 15.48 -21.31 20.32
N LEU A 59 15.03 -20.15 19.87
CA LEU A 59 13.84 -19.48 20.39
C LEU A 59 12.61 -20.37 20.23
N ARG A 60 12.36 -20.90 19.03
CA ARG A 60 11.16 -21.69 18.75
C ARG A 60 11.15 -23.05 19.45
N LEU A 61 12.31 -23.67 19.61
CA LEU A 61 12.46 -24.89 20.42
C LEU A 61 12.13 -24.64 21.90
N ALA A 62 12.59 -23.51 22.46
CA ALA A 62 12.29 -23.13 23.83
C ALA A 62 10.78 -22.88 24.03
N GLU A 63 10.13 -22.17 23.10
CA GLU A 63 8.67 -21.93 23.15
C GLU A 63 7.85 -23.22 23.14
N LYS A 64 8.30 -24.24 22.40
CA LYS A 64 7.66 -25.56 22.34
C LYS A 64 8.08 -26.51 23.46
N ASN A 65 8.95 -26.09 24.39
CA ASN A 65 9.61 -26.98 25.36
C ASN A 65 10.21 -28.24 24.71
N MET A 66 10.77 -28.09 23.50
CA MET A 66 11.28 -29.19 22.68
C MET A 66 12.80 -29.24 22.73
N SER A 67 13.35 -30.41 23.05
CA SER A 67 14.80 -30.65 23.04
C SER A 67 15.35 -30.82 21.61
N TYR A 68 16.66 -30.63 21.44
CA TYR A 68 17.33 -30.89 20.15
C TYR A 68 17.17 -32.34 19.68
N ARG A 69 17.10 -33.29 20.62
CA ARG A 69 16.93 -34.72 20.32
C ARG A 69 15.53 -35.03 19.79
N GLU A 70 14.51 -34.41 20.38
CA GLU A 70 13.13 -34.54 19.91
C GLU A 70 12.95 -33.90 18.54
N CYS A 71 13.47 -32.70 18.35
CA CYS A 71 13.44 -32.02 17.05
C CYS A 71 14.12 -32.88 15.97
N ALA A 72 15.33 -33.38 16.23
CA ALA A 72 16.07 -34.25 15.32
C ALA A 72 15.26 -35.50 14.94
N LYS A 73 14.67 -36.16 15.94
CA LYS A 73 13.83 -37.35 15.74
C LYS A 73 12.60 -37.05 14.90
N GLN A 74 11.88 -35.96 15.17
CA GLN A 74 10.65 -35.62 14.45
C GLN A 74 10.90 -35.11 13.04
N SER A 75 12.05 -34.45 12.79
CA SER A 75 12.40 -33.95 11.46
C SER A 75 13.14 -34.97 10.60
N GLU A 76 13.38 -36.19 11.11
CA GLU A 76 14.21 -37.21 10.47
C GLU A 76 15.64 -36.71 10.15
N LEU A 77 16.20 -35.87 11.03
CA LEU A 77 17.55 -35.32 10.89
C LEU A 77 18.45 -35.88 11.98
N SER A 78 19.76 -35.86 11.73
CA SER A 78 20.71 -36.24 12.76
C SER A 78 20.79 -35.17 13.87
N LEU A 79 21.03 -35.60 15.11
CA LEU A 79 21.24 -34.67 16.23
C LEU A 79 22.41 -33.72 15.97
N SER A 80 23.46 -34.19 15.29
CA SER A 80 24.61 -33.37 14.91
C SER A 80 24.23 -32.29 13.89
N THR A 81 23.30 -32.57 12.96
CA THR A 81 22.73 -31.56 12.05
C THR A 81 22.04 -30.46 12.84
N ILE A 82 21.14 -30.80 13.77
CA ILE A 82 20.43 -29.79 14.60
C ILE A 82 21.42 -28.99 15.45
N ALA A 83 22.36 -29.67 16.13
CA ALA A 83 23.39 -29.01 16.93
C ALA A 83 24.21 -28.02 16.11
N LYS A 84 24.66 -28.41 14.92
CA LYS A 84 25.42 -27.55 14.00
C LYS A 84 24.61 -26.34 13.51
N LEU A 85 23.32 -26.51 13.26
CA LEU A 85 22.45 -25.38 12.90
C LEU A 85 22.24 -24.42 14.06
N THR A 86 22.11 -24.93 15.30
CA THR A 86 21.96 -24.11 16.50
C THR A 86 23.25 -23.42 16.97
N SER A 87 24.43 -23.94 16.63
CA SER A 87 25.70 -23.29 16.98
C SER A 87 25.97 -22.04 16.15
N GLY A 88 25.33 -21.91 14.97
CA GLY A 88 25.58 -20.82 14.03
C GLY A 88 26.94 -20.91 13.35
N GLU A 89 27.65 -22.04 13.50
CA GLU A 89 28.97 -22.27 12.92
C GLU A 89 28.96 -22.10 11.40
N ARG A 90 29.98 -21.41 10.89
CA ARG A 90 30.18 -21.19 9.45
C ARG A 90 30.66 -22.49 8.82
N GLY A 91 29.93 -23.05 7.87
CA GLY A 91 30.47 -24.19 7.10
C GLY A 91 29.52 -24.96 6.21
N SER A 92 28.20 -24.85 6.37
CA SER A 92 27.27 -25.44 5.40
C SER A 92 25.92 -24.74 5.48
N LYS A 93 25.51 -24.08 4.39
CA LYS A 93 24.11 -23.67 4.25
C LYS A 93 23.28 -24.96 4.20
N PRO A 94 22.33 -25.19 5.12
CA PRO A 94 21.44 -26.33 5.03
C PRO A 94 20.67 -26.31 3.72
N SER A 95 20.30 -27.49 3.22
CA SER A 95 19.40 -27.58 2.08
C SER A 95 18.03 -27.01 2.43
N LEU A 96 17.27 -26.59 1.42
CA LEU A 96 15.89 -26.16 1.62
C LEU A 96 15.02 -27.27 2.20
N SER A 97 15.28 -28.54 1.84
CA SER A 97 14.61 -29.71 2.44
C SER A 97 14.88 -29.82 3.94
N THR A 98 16.12 -29.56 4.38
CA THR A 98 16.48 -29.56 5.81
C THR A 98 15.72 -28.46 6.55
N ILE A 99 15.70 -27.24 6.00
CA ILE A 99 14.99 -26.10 6.60
C ILE A 99 13.49 -26.41 6.68
N SER A 100 12.91 -26.98 5.63
CA SER A 100 11.49 -27.30 5.56
C SER A 100 11.08 -28.39 6.56
N ALA A 101 11.91 -29.43 6.71
CA ALA A 101 11.69 -30.48 7.70
C ALA A 101 11.65 -29.91 9.14
N ILE A 102 12.60 -29.01 9.45
CA ILE A 102 12.63 -28.33 10.75
C ILE A 102 11.42 -27.40 10.91
N ALA A 103 11.06 -26.64 9.87
CA ALA A 103 9.93 -25.71 9.88
C ALA A 103 8.61 -26.43 10.20
N ASN A 104 8.38 -27.60 9.59
CA ASN A 104 7.20 -28.42 9.80
C ASN A 104 7.07 -28.87 11.26
N VAL A 105 8.15 -29.41 11.85
CA VAL A 105 8.18 -29.84 13.26
C VAL A 105 7.91 -28.68 14.22
N LEU A 106 8.45 -27.50 13.90
CA LEU A 106 8.31 -26.30 14.72
C LEU A 106 7.03 -25.51 14.44
N GLU A 107 6.15 -26.02 13.57
CA GLU A 107 4.93 -25.34 13.12
C GLU A 107 5.21 -23.87 12.74
N THR A 108 6.19 -23.69 11.85
CA THR A 108 6.59 -22.38 11.30
C THR A 108 6.90 -22.51 9.81
N THR A 109 7.25 -21.42 9.14
CA THR A 109 7.63 -21.46 7.72
C THR A 109 9.16 -21.51 7.53
N PRO A 110 9.65 -22.09 6.42
CA PRO A 110 11.07 -22.07 6.08
C PRO A 110 11.66 -20.65 6.06
N GLU A 111 10.91 -19.68 5.56
CA GLU A 111 11.26 -18.26 5.46
C GLU A 111 11.46 -17.66 6.85
N TRP A 112 10.57 -18.00 7.78
CA TRP A 112 10.70 -17.60 9.18
C TRP A 112 11.99 -18.13 9.78
N LEU A 113 12.34 -19.40 9.57
CA LEU A 113 13.58 -19.93 10.14
C LEU A 113 14.83 -19.20 9.63
N ILE A 114 14.86 -18.81 8.35
CA ILE A 114 16.07 -18.24 7.73
C ILE A 114 16.17 -16.72 7.78
N GLY A 115 15.29 -16.03 8.51
CA GLY A 115 15.32 -14.56 8.51
C GLY A 115 14.75 -13.92 7.26
N GLN A 116 14.05 -14.70 6.43
CA GLN A 116 13.38 -14.23 5.21
C GLN A 116 11.87 -14.09 5.41
N GLU A 117 11.39 -13.99 6.66
CA GLU A 117 10.04 -13.46 6.90
C GLU A 117 9.89 -12.24 6.02
N GLY A 118 8.97 -12.33 5.07
CA GLY A 118 8.90 -11.43 3.93
C GLY A 118 9.13 -10.02 4.42
N THR A 119 10.14 -9.35 3.82
CA THR A 119 10.50 -7.95 3.99
C THR A 119 9.73 -7.32 5.14
N SER A 120 10.29 -7.35 6.37
CA SER A 120 9.53 -7.05 7.60
C SER A 120 8.50 -5.97 7.35
N LEU A 121 7.27 -6.07 7.88
CA LEU A 121 6.22 -5.07 7.61
C LEU A 121 6.76 -3.63 7.67
N ILE A 122 7.71 -3.36 8.57
CA ILE A 122 8.48 -2.11 8.63
C ILE A 122 9.32 -1.83 7.38
N THR A 123 10.13 -2.76 6.88
CA THR A 123 10.90 -2.64 5.63
C THR A 123 9.99 -2.47 4.42
N LEU A 124 8.88 -3.21 4.36
CA LEU A 124 7.88 -3.08 3.31
C LEU A 124 7.23 -1.70 3.38
N ILE A 125 6.67 -1.32 4.52
CA ILE A 125 6.10 0.02 4.75
C ILE A 125 7.13 1.10 4.45
N SER A 126 8.40 0.94 4.85
CA SER A 126 9.45 1.91 4.56
C SER A 126 9.72 2.05 3.07
N ALA A 127 9.79 0.94 2.33
CA ALA A 127 9.96 0.97 0.88
C ALA A 127 8.74 1.60 0.18
N LEU A 128 7.53 1.26 0.62
CA LEU A 128 6.27 1.81 0.09
C LEU A 128 6.14 3.29 0.40
N HIS A 129 6.49 3.70 1.61
CA HIS A 129 6.51 5.08 2.05
C HIS A 129 7.56 5.87 1.28
N GLN A 130 8.76 5.31 1.07
CA GLN A 130 9.80 5.92 0.24
C GLN A 130 9.34 6.06 -1.22
N GLU A 131 8.70 5.06 -1.81
CA GLU A 131 8.20 5.13 -3.18
C GLU A 131 7.07 6.17 -3.31
N ALA A 132 6.12 6.18 -2.37
CA ALA A 132 5.05 7.17 -2.33
C ALA A 132 5.63 8.58 -2.16
N ILE A 133 6.47 8.82 -1.14
CA ILE A 133 7.13 10.11 -0.91
C ILE A 133 7.96 10.53 -2.12
N HIS A 134 8.71 9.61 -2.73
CA HIS A 134 9.53 9.93 -3.89
C HIS A 134 8.66 10.36 -5.07
N ALA A 135 7.59 9.61 -5.36
CA ALA A 135 6.64 9.98 -6.41
C ALA A 135 6.02 11.36 -6.16
N ILE A 136 5.73 11.68 -4.90
CA ILE A 136 5.18 12.99 -4.50
C ILE A 136 6.20 14.09 -4.67
N ARG A 137 7.45 13.86 -4.23
CA ARG A 137 8.55 14.81 -4.38
C ARG A 137 8.80 15.09 -5.86
N THR A 138 8.83 14.07 -6.70
CA THR A 138 8.96 14.21 -8.16
C THR A 138 7.86 15.10 -8.70
N VAL A 139 6.59 14.85 -8.32
CA VAL A 139 5.46 15.68 -8.75
C VAL A 139 5.58 17.14 -8.31
N VAL A 140 5.95 17.38 -7.04
CA VAL A 140 6.10 18.74 -6.51
C VAL A 140 7.26 19.46 -7.21
N ILE A 141 8.39 18.79 -7.42
CA ILE A 141 9.57 19.34 -8.10
C ILE A 141 9.26 19.62 -9.56
N ASP A 142 8.77 18.64 -10.31
CA ASP A 142 8.47 18.78 -11.74
C ASP A 142 7.49 19.92 -11.98
N ARG A 143 6.51 20.09 -11.08
CA ARG A 143 5.54 21.18 -11.16
C ARG A 143 6.13 22.53 -10.79
N HIS A 144 6.97 22.60 -9.75
CA HIS A 144 7.64 23.85 -9.38
C HIS A 144 8.59 24.33 -10.49
N LEU A 145 9.19 23.40 -11.22
CA LEU A 145 10.05 23.68 -12.36
C LEU A 145 9.26 23.97 -13.66
N SER A 146 8.04 23.45 -13.78
CA SER A 146 7.15 23.69 -14.92
C SER A 146 6.33 24.95 -14.71
N LEU A 147 6.92 26.12 -15.00
CA LEU A 147 6.29 27.44 -14.82
C LEU A 147 4.97 27.65 -15.61
N ASP A 148 4.67 26.79 -16.60
CA ASP A 148 3.51 26.95 -17.52
C ASP A 148 2.47 25.81 -17.43
N GLY A 149 2.43 25.04 -16.33
CA GLY A 149 1.65 23.81 -16.22
C GLY A 149 0.17 23.94 -16.64
N THR A 150 -0.18 23.33 -17.77
CA THR A 150 -1.56 23.29 -18.27
C THR A 150 -2.38 22.24 -17.51
N SER A 151 -3.71 22.31 -17.55
CA SER A 151 -4.57 21.33 -16.86
C SER A 151 -4.36 19.87 -17.29
N LYS A 152 -3.82 19.64 -18.51
CA LYS A 152 -3.49 18.30 -19.01
C LYS A 152 -2.32 17.65 -18.26
N ASP A 153 -1.40 18.45 -17.73
CA ASP A 153 -0.24 17.95 -17.00
C ASP A 153 -0.63 17.43 -15.60
N ASN A 154 -1.68 18.01 -15.01
CA ASN A 154 -2.23 17.54 -13.74
C ASN A 154 -2.76 16.11 -13.82
N THR A 155 -3.50 15.77 -14.87
CA THR A 155 -4.08 14.42 -14.99
C THR A 155 -2.98 13.36 -15.06
N ARG A 156 -1.92 13.59 -15.85
CA ARG A 156 -0.77 12.68 -15.96
C ARG A 156 -0.05 12.46 -14.64
N ILE A 157 0.10 13.53 -13.85
CA ILE A 157 0.66 13.47 -12.50
C ILE A 157 -0.15 12.50 -11.63
N TYR A 158 -1.49 12.63 -11.62
CA TYR A 158 -2.33 11.77 -10.79
C TYR A 158 -2.45 10.34 -11.34
N GLU A 159 -2.33 10.13 -12.66
CA GLU A 159 -2.23 8.80 -13.27
C GLU A 159 -0.93 8.10 -12.85
N PHE A 160 0.18 8.83 -12.86
CA PHE A 160 1.47 8.34 -12.35
C PHE A 160 1.39 7.97 -10.87
N LEU A 161 0.83 8.86 -10.04
CA LEU A 161 0.62 8.59 -8.61
C LEU A 161 -0.28 7.37 -8.40
N SER A 162 -1.40 7.26 -9.11
CA SER A 162 -2.31 6.11 -9.04
C SER A 162 -1.59 4.81 -9.39
N THR A 163 -0.74 4.83 -10.42
CA THR A 163 0.07 3.67 -10.84
C THR A 163 1.08 3.27 -9.77
N ARG A 164 1.75 4.24 -9.15
CA ARG A 164 2.69 3.99 -8.04
C ARG A 164 1.98 3.44 -6.81
N PHE A 165 0.86 4.01 -6.43
CA PHE A 165 0.04 3.53 -5.32
C PHE A 165 -0.48 2.12 -5.56
N ARG A 166 -0.92 1.79 -6.79
CA ARG A 166 -1.30 0.42 -7.17
C ARG A 166 -0.15 -0.55 -6.94
N ASN A 167 1.04 -0.23 -7.49
CA ASN A 167 2.20 -1.12 -7.39
C ASN A 167 2.60 -1.34 -5.92
N ALA A 168 2.68 -0.25 -5.17
CA ALA A 168 2.96 -0.26 -3.75
C ALA A 168 1.96 -1.16 -2.98
N PHE A 169 0.67 -0.92 -3.17
CA PHE A 169 -0.38 -1.68 -2.51
C PHE A 169 -0.34 -3.16 -2.88
N ALA A 170 -0.19 -3.49 -4.18
CA ALA A 170 -0.09 -4.88 -4.65
C ALA A 170 1.13 -5.61 -4.07
N THR A 171 2.31 -4.96 -4.08
CA THR A 171 3.53 -5.49 -3.46
C THR A 171 3.34 -5.75 -1.97
N SER A 172 2.59 -4.90 -1.28
CA SER A 172 2.30 -5.09 0.14
C SER A 172 1.50 -6.36 0.46
N LEU A 173 0.75 -6.84 -0.53
CA LEU A 173 -0.06 -8.06 -0.45
C LEU A 173 0.65 -9.29 -1.04
N GLY A 174 1.88 -9.14 -1.54
CA GLY A 174 2.58 -10.20 -2.25
C GLY A 174 1.93 -10.57 -3.59
N LEU A 175 1.24 -9.62 -4.22
CA LEU A 175 0.51 -9.82 -5.47
C LEU A 175 1.14 -9.02 -6.62
N GLU A 176 0.93 -9.49 -7.85
CA GLU A 176 1.36 -8.77 -9.04
C GLU A 176 0.51 -7.49 -9.24
N PRO A 177 1.11 -6.33 -9.56
CA PRO A 177 0.37 -5.09 -9.75
C PRO A 177 -0.73 -5.15 -10.82
N ILE A 178 -0.58 -6.03 -11.83
CA ILE A 178 -1.57 -6.26 -12.89
C ILE A 178 -2.93 -6.75 -12.38
N ARG A 179 -2.99 -7.28 -11.15
CA ARG A 179 -4.21 -7.75 -10.50
C ARG A 179 -5.02 -6.64 -9.85
N PHE A 180 -4.49 -5.41 -9.83
CA PHE A 180 -5.16 -4.27 -9.22
C PHE A 180 -5.36 -3.13 -10.21
N HIS A 181 -6.35 -2.31 -9.88
CA HIS A 181 -6.56 -1.01 -10.46
C HIS A 181 -6.68 -0.01 -9.32
N CYS A 182 -5.92 1.09 -9.39
CA CYS A 182 -6.01 2.18 -8.43
C CYS A 182 -6.73 3.36 -9.08
N SER A 183 -7.68 3.98 -8.39
CA SER A 183 -8.32 5.21 -8.86
C SER A 183 -8.42 6.26 -7.76
N ILE A 184 -8.15 7.50 -8.16
CA ILE A 184 -8.31 8.68 -7.32
C ILE A 184 -9.62 9.35 -7.73
N LYS A 185 -10.54 9.49 -6.78
CA LYS A 185 -11.85 10.09 -6.97
C LYS A 185 -12.02 11.29 -6.06
N LEU A 186 -12.77 12.28 -6.50
CA LEU A 186 -12.99 13.52 -5.75
C LEU A 186 -14.45 13.87 -5.68
N ILE A 187 -14.82 14.51 -4.57
CA ILE A 187 -16.18 14.91 -4.27
C ILE A 187 -16.35 16.39 -4.60
N ASN A 188 -17.33 16.71 -5.43
CA ASN A 188 -17.82 18.06 -5.61
C ASN A 188 -18.70 18.44 -4.41
N GLN A 189 -18.18 19.29 -3.53
CA GLN A 189 -18.82 19.68 -2.27
C GLN A 189 -19.90 20.77 -2.44
N LYS A 190 -20.25 21.17 -3.67
CA LYS A 190 -21.28 22.22 -3.92
C LYS A 190 -22.68 21.85 -3.39
N ASN A 191 -22.98 20.57 -3.18
CA ASN A 191 -24.29 20.13 -2.66
C ASN A 191 -24.24 19.91 -1.14
N ASN A 192 -25.19 20.53 -0.43
CA ASN A 192 -25.37 20.35 1.01
C ASN A 192 -25.84 18.92 1.34
N ASN A 193 -26.67 18.32 0.50
CA ASN A 193 -27.09 16.93 0.67
C ASN A 193 -25.94 15.99 0.28
N VAL A 194 -25.47 15.19 1.24
CA VAL A 194 -24.34 14.28 1.08
C VAL A 194 -24.59 13.24 -0.02
N THR A 195 -25.82 12.69 -0.10
CA THR A 195 -26.18 11.65 -1.09
C THR A 195 -26.04 12.15 -2.53
N ASP A 196 -26.27 13.45 -2.74
CA ASP A 196 -26.35 14.08 -4.05
C ASP A 196 -25.03 14.73 -4.47
N ARG A 197 -24.01 14.69 -3.61
CA ARG A 197 -22.67 15.14 -3.96
C ARG A 197 -22.13 14.29 -5.09
N LYS A 198 -21.54 14.94 -6.07
CA LYS A 198 -20.98 14.26 -7.25
C LYS A 198 -19.56 13.79 -6.96
N VAL A 199 -19.26 12.58 -7.39
CA VAL A 199 -17.96 11.93 -7.31
C VAL A 199 -17.43 11.79 -8.73
N ARG A 200 -16.26 12.39 -8.99
CA ARG A 200 -15.58 12.32 -10.28
C ARG A 200 -14.29 11.54 -10.14
N THR A 201 -13.97 10.67 -11.10
CA THR A 201 -12.64 10.04 -11.14
C THR A 201 -11.64 11.07 -11.70
N LEU A 202 -10.65 11.45 -10.89
CA LEU A 202 -9.57 12.34 -11.30
C LEU A 202 -8.53 11.62 -12.14
N ALA A 203 -8.13 10.44 -11.69
CA ALA A 203 -7.11 9.63 -12.35
C ALA A 203 -7.28 8.16 -12.05
N ARG A 204 -6.64 7.35 -12.89
CA ARG A 204 -6.61 5.90 -12.81
C ARG A 204 -5.19 5.44 -13.04
N SER A 205 -4.78 4.38 -12.37
CA SER A 205 -3.54 3.68 -12.72
C SER A 205 -3.62 3.18 -14.15
N GLU A 206 -2.47 3.04 -14.82
CA GLU A 206 -2.42 2.48 -16.16
C GLU A 206 -3.16 1.12 -16.24
N VAL A 207 -4.03 0.98 -17.24
CA VAL A 207 -4.80 -0.27 -17.45
C VAL A 207 -3.82 -1.41 -17.70
N CYS A 208 -3.95 -2.46 -16.90
CA CYS A 208 -3.01 -3.58 -16.94
C CYS A 208 -3.56 -4.79 -17.72
N THR A 209 -4.79 -4.72 -18.23
CA THR A 209 -5.41 -5.79 -19.04
C THR A 209 -5.20 -5.59 -20.55
N ALA A 210 -5.20 -6.72 -21.28
CA ALA A 210 -4.95 -6.82 -22.73
C ALA A 210 -6.05 -6.27 -23.64
N ASP A 211 -7.14 -5.71 -23.11
CA ASP A 211 -8.11 -4.94 -23.91
C ASP A 211 -8.23 -3.48 -23.44
N PRO A 212 -7.24 -2.63 -23.79
CA PRO A 212 -7.26 -1.22 -23.46
C PRO A 212 -8.31 -0.43 -24.24
N ALA A 213 -8.83 -0.95 -25.36
CA ALA A 213 -9.69 -0.20 -26.27
C ALA A 213 -11.12 -0.08 -25.73
N VAL A 214 -11.69 -1.20 -25.26
CA VAL A 214 -13.06 -1.25 -24.71
C VAL A 214 -13.15 -0.48 -23.39
N LEU A 215 -12.15 -0.62 -22.52
CA LEU A 215 -12.09 0.12 -21.27
C LEU A 215 -11.88 1.62 -21.52
N ARG A 216 -10.94 2.04 -22.38
CA ARG A 216 -10.68 3.48 -22.60
C ARG A 216 -11.83 4.21 -23.28
N ALA A 217 -12.54 3.58 -24.22
CA ALA A 217 -13.67 4.21 -24.91
C ALA A 217 -14.83 4.49 -23.95
N ASN A 218 -15.14 3.55 -23.05
CA ASN A 218 -16.20 3.70 -22.05
C ASN A 218 -15.77 4.55 -20.84
N LEU A 219 -14.47 4.58 -20.49
CA LEU A 219 -13.93 5.35 -19.36
C LEU A 219 -13.77 6.85 -19.64
N ARG A 220 -13.70 7.28 -20.91
CA ARG A 220 -13.51 8.70 -21.29
C ARG A 220 -14.75 9.57 -21.13
N LYS A 221 -15.96 8.99 -21.11
CA LYS A 221 -17.10 9.72 -20.55
C LYS A 221 -16.89 9.74 -19.05
N GLU A 222 -16.41 10.87 -18.52
CA GLU A 222 -16.38 11.14 -17.08
C GLU A 222 -17.81 11.05 -16.55
N ILE A 223 -18.25 9.85 -16.17
CA ILE A 223 -19.53 9.67 -15.49
C ILE A 223 -19.31 10.18 -14.07
N GLU A 224 -19.75 11.41 -13.83
CA GLU A 224 -19.99 11.88 -12.47
C GLU A 224 -21.08 11.00 -11.86
N GLN A 225 -20.77 10.33 -10.76
CA GLN A 225 -21.73 9.52 -9.99
C GLN A 225 -22.09 10.27 -8.73
N THR A 226 -23.33 10.19 -8.25
CA THR A 226 -23.62 10.72 -6.91
C THR A 226 -23.11 9.75 -5.84
N VAL A 227 -22.82 10.26 -4.65
CA VAL A 227 -22.40 9.42 -3.50
C VAL A 227 -23.43 8.32 -3.24
N GLY A 228 -24.72 8.65 -3.29
CA GLY A 228 -25.82 7.69 -3.08
C GLY A 228 -26.05 6.70 -4.23
N MET A 229 -25.21 6.69 -5.27
CA MET A 229 -25.23 5.69 -6.35
C MET A 229 -24.01 4.77 -6.31
N ASN A 230 -23.23 4.79 -5.22
CA ASN A 230 -22.07 3.93 -5.03
C ASN A 230 -21.95 3.50 -3.56
N SER A 231 -22.07 2.19 -3.28
CA SER A 231 -22.04 1.68 -1.89
C SER A 231 -20.78 2.04 -1.14
N ALA A 232 -19.61 2.00 -1.80
CA ALA A 232 -18.36 2.35 -1.14
C ALA A 232 -18.31 3.83 -0.74
N SER A 233 -18.72 4.73 -1.63
CA SER A 233 -18.82 6.16 -1.32
C SER A 233 -19.85 6.44 -0.23
N ALA A 234 -21.04 5.85 -0.31
CA ALA A 234 -22.10 6.06 0.66
C ALA A 234 -21.73 5.55 2.05
N ALA A 235 -21.15 4.35 2.16
CA ALA A 235 -20.66 3.79 3.42
C ALA A 235 -19.59 4.67 4.07
N LEU A 236 -18.62 5.16 3.28
CA LEU A 236 -17.58 6.05 3.80
C LEU A 236 -18.14 7.42 4.22
N MET A 237 -19.25 7.86 3.62
CA MET A 237 -19.90 9.14 3.94
C MET A 237 -21.01 9.01 5.00
N GLY A 238 -21.39 7.80 5.39
CA GLY A 238 -22.49 7.55 6.33
C GLY A 238 -23.84 8.02 5.80
N CYS A 239 -24.20 7.63 4.57
CA CYS A 239 -25.49 7.95 3.96
C CYS A 239 -26.06 6.76 3.17
N SER A 240 -27.29 6.83 2.66
CA SER A 240 -27.88 5.74 1.86
C SER A 240 -27.31 5.65 0.44
N ASP A 241 -27.18 4.43 -0.09
CA ASP A 241 -26.87 4.13 -1.49
C ASP A 241 -28.07 3.58 -2.29
N ARG A 242 -29.30 3.81 -1.81
CA ARG A 242 -30.58 3.25 -2.30
C ARG A 242 -30.82 1.77 -1.99
N ARG A 243 -29.78 0.98 -1.71
CA ARG A 243 -29.93 -0.44 -1.32
C ARG A 243 -29.81 -0.63 0.19
N ARG A 244 -28.90 0.11 0.81
CA ARG A 244 -28.61 0.12 2.24
C ARG A 244 -28.63 1.54 2.80
N ASN A 245 -28.84 1.63 4.10
CA ASN A 245 -28.75 2.87 4.84
C ASN A 245 -27.57 2.80 5.80
N TRP A 246 -26.41 3.29 5.35
CA TRP A 246 -25.18 3.27 6.11
C TRP A 246 -25.24 4.27 7.26
N ALA A 247 -25.71 3.82 8.43
CA ALA A 247 -25.94 4.66 9.61
C ALA A 247 -24.68 5.31 10.18
N TYR A 248 -23.49 4.83 9.77
CA TYR A 248 -22.20 5.27 10.27
C TYR A 248 -21.23 5.55 9.11
N SER A 249 -20.31 6.50 9.30
CA SER A 249 -19.16 6.66 8.41
C SER A 249 -18.09 5.64 8.75
N TYR A 250 -17.67 4.88 7.74
CA TYR A 250 -16.64 3.84 7.89
C TYR A 250 -15.22 4.40 7.64
N ASN A 251 -14.22 3.75 8.23
CA ASN A 251 -12.80 4.10 8.04
C ASN A 251 -12.22 3.60 6.71
N CYS A 252 -12.81 2.55 6.16
CA CYS A 252 -12.48 1.96 4.88
C CYS A 252 -13.69 1.13 4.44
N PHE A 253 -14.01 1.12 3.16
CA PHE A 253 -14.95 0.14 2.60
C PHE A 253 -14.14 -1.02 2.02
N CYS A 254 -14.45 -2.26 2.37
CA CYS A 254 -13.79 -3.45 1.87
C CYS A 254 -14.83 -4.52 1.54
N CYS A 255 -14.76 -5.09 0.34
CA CYS A 255 -15.49 -6.28 -0.05
C CYS A 255 -14.54 -7.19 -0.83
N ASN A 256 -14.21 -8.34 -0.25
CA ASN A 256 -13.27 -9.30 -0.83
C ASN A 256 -13.90 -10.20 -1.90
N ASN A 257 -15.22 -10.29 -1.94
CA ASN A 257 -15.94 -11.08 -2.92
C ASN A 257 -17.26 -10.38 -3.24
N LEU A 258 -17.25 -9.53 -4.26
CA LEU A 258 -18.40 -8.75 -4.71
C LEU A 258 -19.52 -9.62 -5.28
N GLU A 259 -19.21 -10.82 -5.78
CA GLU A 259 -20.22 -11.74 -6.33
C GLU A 259 -21.20 -12.18 -5.23
N ASN A 260 -20.70 -12.38 -4.00
CA ASN A 260 -21.54 -12.69 -2.85
C ASN A 260 -22.49 -11.56 -2.45
N TYR A 261 -22.26 -10.33 -2.94
CA TYR A 261 -23.02 -9.14 -2.62
C TYR A 261 -23.55 -8.45 -3.88
N ALA A 262 -23.72 -9.15 -5.00
CA ALA A 262 -24.12 -8.55 -6.28
C ALA A 262 -25.47 -7.81 -6.18
N ASP A 263 -26.42 -8.36 -5.43
CA ASP A 263 -27.75 -7.77 -5.21
C ASP A 263 -27.74 -6.64 -4.18
N GLU A 264 -26.64 -6.46 -3.45
CA GLU A 264 -26.53 -5.49 -2.37
C GLU A 264 -25.57 -4.34 -2.71
N TYR A 265 -24.57 -4.61 -3.54
CA TYR A 265 -23.57 -3.63 -3.97
C TYR A 265 -24.14 -2.74 -5.08
N GLN A 266 -24.36 -1.48 -4.75
CA GLN A 266 -24.76 -0.45 -5.69
C GLN A 266 -23.53 0.18 -6.36
N ASN A 267 -23.55 0.21 -7.70
CA ASN A 267 -22.61 1.00 -8.50
C ASN A 267 -23.35 1.53 -9.73
N ALA A 268 -23.19 2.82 -10.06
CA ALA A 268 -23.84 3.40 -11.25
C ALA A 268 -23.30 2.87 -12.59
N ARG A 269 -22.32 1.96 -12.57
CA ARG A 269 -21.81 1.27 -13.76
C ARG A 269 -22.35 -0.15 -13.77
N ASP A 270 -23.26 -0.43 -14.70
CA ASP A 270 -23.95 -1.72 -14.80
C ASP A 270 -22.98 -2.89 -15.04
N ASN A 271 -21.81 -2.63 -15.63
CA ASN A 271 -20.77 -3.63 -15.93
C ASN A 271 -19.63 -3.67 -14.90
N TYR A 272 -19.77 -3.06 -13.72
CA TYR A 272 -18.65 -3.01 -12.76
C TYR A 272 -18.21 -4.42 -12.31
N LEU A 273 -19.17 -5.32 -12.08
CA LEU A 273 -18.91 -6.70 -11.66
C LEU A 273 -18.27 -7.56 -12.78
N ASP A 274 -18.37 -7.15 -14.04
CA ASP A 274 -17.71 -7.83 -15.16
C ASP A 274 -16.18 -7.69 -15.08
N TYR A 275 -15.68 -6.66 -14.39
CA TYR A 275 -14.25 -6.34 -14.32
C TYR A 275 -13.65 -6.57 -12.94
N TYR A 276 -14.44 -6.41 -11.87
CA TYR A 276 -13.94 -6.39 -10.51
C TYR A 276 -14.73 -7.33 -9.61
N ARG A 277 -13.99 -8.15 -8.87
CA ARG A 277 -14.50 -9.13 -7.91
C ARG A 277 -14.18 -8.77 -6.46
N ALA A 278 -13.26 -7.83 -6.24
CA ALA A 278 -12.96 -7.29 -4.93
C ALA A 278 -12.70 -5.78 -5.02
N VAL A 279 -13.06 -5.05 -3.96
CA VAL A 279 -12.84 -3.60 -3.86
C VAL A 279 -12.46 -3.19 -2.45
N MET A 280 -11.49 -2.29 -2.34
CA MET A 280 -11.13 -1.61 -1.10
C MET A 280 -11.02 -0.11 -1.33
N VAL A 281 -11.74 0.70 -0.56
CA VAL A 281 -11.83 2.16 -0.74
C VAL A 281 -11.52 2.87 0.55
N PHE A 282 -10.67 3.90 0.45
CA PHE A 282 -10.23 4.73 1.55
C PHE A 282 -10.72 6.17 1.35
N PRO A 283 -11.27 6.83 2.39
CA PRO A 283 -11.65 8.23 2.30
C PRO A 283 -10.39 9.12 2.32
N LEU A 284 -10.36 10.13 1.46
CA LEU A 284 -9.33 11.18 1.49
C LEU A 284 -9.75 12.25 2.49
N ARG A 285 -9.24 12.13 3.72
CA ARG A 285 -9.65 12.93 4.87
C ARG A 285 -8.75 14.14 5.03
N TRP A 286 -9.36 15.28 5.34
CA TRP A 286 -8.65 16.51 5.65
C TRP A 286 -9.35 17.30 6.73
N SER A 287 -8.56 17.87 7.65
CA SER A 287 -9.03 18.84 8.64
C SER A 287 -8.30 20.14 8.41
N LYS A 288 -9.04 21.24 8.23
CA LYS A 288 -8.41 22.56 8.15
C LYS A 288 -7.83 22.92 9.51
N ARG A 289 -6.68 23.60 9.53
CA ARG A 289 -6.06 24.06 10.78
C ARG A 289 -7.05 24.94 11.55
N GLY A 290 -7.36 24.55 12.79
CA GLY A 290 -8.30 25.26 13.65
C GLY A 290 -9.75 24.77 13.55
N GLU A 291 -10.06 23.89 12.61
CA GLU A 291 -11.36 23.21 12.54
C GLU A 291 -11.26 21.84 13.22
N SER A 292 -12.25 21.50 14.03
CA SER A 292 -12.36 20.18 14.68
C SER A 292 -12.97 19.12 13.76
N GLN A 293 -13.58 19.54 12.66
CA GLN A 293 -14.33 18.67 11.77
C GLN A 293 -13.44 18.13 10.65
N ILE A 294 -13.36 16.80 10.57
CA ILE A 294 -12.72 16.11 9.44
C ILE A 294 -13.68 16.13 8.25
N THR A 295 -13.21 16.62 7.12
CA THR A 295 -13.93 16.63 5.84
C THR A 295 -13.39 15.53 4.92
N VAL A 296 -14.28 14.87 4.18
CA VAL A 296 -13.89 13.92 3.12
C VAL A 296 -13.86 14.67 1.79
N ARG A 297 -12.70 14.71 1.15
CA ARG A 297 -12.44 15.39 -0.13
C ARG A 297 -12.61 14.46 -1.33
N GLY A 298 -12.47 13.16 -1.11
CA GLY A 298 -12.42 12.19 -2.17
C GLY A 298 -12.26 10.77 -1.65
N PHE A 299 -11.92 9.88 -2.57
CA PHE A 299 -11.71 8.47 -2.30
C PHE A 299 -10.50 7.95 -3.08
N LEU A 300 -9.73 7.08 -2.44
CA LEU A 300 -8.73 6.24 -3.09
C LEU A 300 -9.27 4.81 -3.14
N ALA A 301 -9.46 4.27 -4.35
CA ALA A 301 -10.00 2.94 -4.53
C ALA A 301 -8.96 1.99 -5.14
N PHE A 302 -8.86 0.79 -4.57
CA PHE A 302 -8.13 -0.36 -5.09
C PHE A 302 -9.15 -1.43 -5.49
N ASP A 303 -9.31 -1.64 -6.78
CA ASP A 303 -10.22 -2.63 -7.35
C ASP A 303 -9.39 -3.83 -7.86
N SER A 304 -9.87 -5.07 -7.71
CA SER A 304 -9.22 -6.27 -8.22
C SER A 304 -10.19 -7.17 -8.98
N ASN A 305 -9.70 -7.85 -10.00
CA ASN A 305 -10.45 -8.87 -10.75
C ASN A 305 -10.43 -10.26 -10.10
N LEU A 306 -9.76 -10.40 -8.94
CA LEU A 306 -9.70 -11.61 -8.15
C LEU A 306 -10.54 -11.44 -6.88
N THR A 307 -11.03 -12.55 -6.31
CA THR A 307 -11.63 -12.58 -4.97
C THR A 307 -10.56 -12.77 -3.91
N ASP A 308 -10.89 -12.45 -2.66
CA ASP A 308 -10.09 -12.73 -1.45
C ASP A 308 -8.69 -12.13 -1.43
N VAL A 309 -8.45 -11.09 -2.24
CA VAL A 309 -7.14 -10.43 -2.36
C VAL A 309 -6.75 -9.60 -1.14
N PHE A 310 -7.72 -9.05 -0.41
CA PHE A 310 -7.50 -8.32 0.84
C PHE A 310 -7.66 -9.29 2.04
N ALA A 311 -7.09 -10.49 1.95
CA ALA A 311 -7.23 -11.56 2.93
C ALA A 311 -7.07 -11.07 4.39
N LYS A 312 -7.90 -11.59 5.29
CA LYS A 312 -8.04 -11.17 6.70
C LYS A 312 -8.59 -9.76 6.92
N THR A 313 -9.03 -9.07 5.87
CA THR A 313 -9.78 -7.82 6.01
C THR A 313 -11.27 -8.14 6.12
N PRO A 314 -11.98 -7.65 7.15
CA PRO A 314 -13.42 -7.85 7.28
C PRO A 314 -14.18 -7.24 6.09
N CYS A 315 -15.28 -7.87 5.66
CA CYS A 315 -16.18 -7.29 4.67
C CYS A 315 -17.05 -6.22 5.34
N THR A 316 -17.20 -5.03 4.73
CA THR A 316 -18.00 -3.95 5.31
C THR A 316 -19.48 -4.32 5.44
N PHE A 317 -20.00 -5.14 4.53
CA PHE A 317 -21.39 -5.58 4.53
C PHE A 317 -21.76 -6.40 5.78
N ASP A 318 -20.80 -7.15 6.35
CA ASP A 318 -20.97 -7.95 7.57
C ASP A 318 -21.11 -7.09 8.84
N TYR A 319 -20.85 -5.79 8.74
CA TYR A 319 -20.78 -4.87 9.88
C TYR A 319 -21.64 -3.61 9.69
N GLU A 320 -22.72 -3.68 8.92
CA GLU A 320 -23.62 -2.54 8.63
C GLU A 320 -24.10 -1.79 9.89
N HIS A 321 -24.27 -2.52 11.00
CA HIS A 321 -24.76 -1.95 12.27
C HIS A 321 -23.67 -1.80 13.34
N SER A 322 -22.40 -2.04 13.02
CA SER A 322 -21.31 -2.02 14.01
C SER A 322 -19.98 -1.54 13.43
N SER A 323 -19.91 -0.25 13.10
CA SER A 323 -18.68 0.39 12.61
C SER A 323 -17.51 0.29 13.60
N ALA A 324 -17.79 0.26 14.90
CA ALA A 324 -16.78 0.10 15.94
C ALA A 324 -16.16 -1.32 15.95
N ALA A 325 -16.98 -2.37 15.82
CA ALA A 325 -16.48 -3.74 15.73
C ALA A 325 -15.70 -3.95 14.43
N TYR A 326 -16.20 -3.39 13.32
CA TYR A 326 -15.50 -3.40 12.05
C TYR A 326 -14.12 -2.75 12.13
N TYR A 327 -14.03 -1.58 12.76
CA TYR A 327 -12.76 -0.89 12.94
C TYR A 327 -11.76 -1.70 13.76
N LYS A 328 -12.22 -2.37 14.83
CA LYS A 328 -11.37 -3.25 15.65
C LYS A 328 -10.75 -4.38 14.82
N GLU A 329 -11.50 -4.97 13.89
CA GLU A 329 -10.98 -6.01 12.99
C GLU A 329 -10.09 -5.41 11.89
N LEU A 330 -10.45 -4.25 11.33
CA LEU A 330 -9.61 -3.53 10.36
C LEU A 330 -8.22 -3.22 10.91
N CYS A 331 -8.10 -2.86 12.19
CA CYS A 331 -6.81 -2.56 12.82
C CYS A 331 -5.82 -3.75 12.82
N LYS A 332 -6.29 -4.97 12.53
CA LYS A 332 -5.45 -6.17 12.37
C LYS A 332 -5.01 -6.41 10.93
N SER A 333 -5.60 -5.68 9.96
CA SER A 333 -5.37 -5.86 8.53
C SER A 333 -4.21 -5.00 8.02
N VAL A 334 -3.23 -5.65 7.38
CA VAL A 334 -2.14 -4.96 6.67
C VAL A 334 -2.65 -4.05 5.54
N PRO A 335 -3.52 -4.52 4.61
CA PRO A 335 -4.07 -3.65 3.57
C PRO A 335 -4.75 -2.39 4.11
N PHE A 336 -5.42 -2.47 5.25
CA PHE A 336 -6.03 -1.29 5.89
C PHE A 336 -5.00 -0.22 6.24
N HIS A 337 -3.90 -0.61 6.89
CA HIS A 337 -2.85 0.35 7.29
C HIS A 337 -2.11 0.93 6.09
N VAL A 338 -1.74 0.08 5.12
CA VAL A 338 -1.02 0.52 3.92
C VAL A 338 -1.87 1.48 3.09
N GLY A 339 -3.12 1.11 2.81
CA GLY A 339 -4.03 1.96 2.04
C GLY A 339 -4.40 3.24 2.76
N GLY A 340 -4.56 3.20 4.09
CA GLY A 340 -4.77 4.39 4.93
C GLY A 340 -3.61 5.38 4.84
N ILE A 341 -2.37 4.91 4.98
CA ILE A 341 -1.17 5.75 4.84
C ILE A 341 -1.12 6.41 3.45
N ILE A 342 -1.40 5.64 2.39
CA ILE A 342 -1.41 6.19 1.02
C ILE A 342 -2.51 7.25 0.87
N ALA A 343 -3.71 6.99 1.40
CA ALA A 343 -4.84 7.90 1.34
C ALA A 343 -4.58 9.22 2.09
N ASP A 344 -4.03 9.16 3.30
CA ASP A 344 -3.73 10.34 4.13
C ASP A 344 -2.63 11.21 3.49
N VAL A 345 -1.60 10.56 2.94
CA VAL A 345 -0.53 11.24 2.20
C VAL A 345 -1.09 11.91 0.94
N LEU A 346 -1.93 11.21 0.18
CA LEU A 346 -2.57 11.76 -1.02
C LEU A 346 -3.51 12.94 -0.69
N ALA A 347 -4.28 12.85 0.39
CA ALA A 347 -5.19 13.91 0.82
C ALA A 347 -4.43 15.23 1.07
N THR A 348 -3.24 15.15 1.69
CA THR A 348 -2.38 16.32 1.92
C THR A 348 -1.99 17.01 0.60
N ILE A 349 -1.66 16.25 -0.44
CA ILE A 349 -1.27 16.80 -1.75
C ILE A 349 -2.46 17.47 -2.44
N ILE A 350 -3.63 16.82 -2.40
CA ILE A 350 -4.84 17.36 -3.03
C ILE A 350 -5.17 18.71 -2.43
N VAL A 351 -5.09 18.85 -1.11
CA VAL A 351 -5.36 20.12 -0.43
C VAL A 351 -4.34 21.17 -0.80
N LEU A 352 -3.04 20.84 -0.83
CA LEU A 352 -2.01 21.78 -1.27
C LEU A 352 -2.26 22.27 -2.71
N HIS A 353 -2.75 21.39 -3.58
CA HIS A 353 -3.13 21.77 -4.95
C HIS A 353 -4.42 22.61 -5.00
N GLU A 354 -5.41 22.33 -4.14
CA GLU A 354 -6.63 23.15 -4.02
C GLU A 354 -6.30 24.56 -3.52
N ASP A 355 -5.51 24.69 -2.44
CA ASP A 355 -5.12 25.97 -1.84
C ASP A 355 -4.27 26.82 -2.80
N ALA A 356 -3.47 26.18 -3.64
CA ALA A 356 -2.69 26.86 -4.67
C ALA A 356 -3.53 27.31 -5.90
N GLY A 357 -4.83 27.04 -5.92
CA GLY A 357 -5.72 27.36 -7.05
C GLY A 357 -5.41 26.54 -8.30
N TRP A 358 -4.65 25.47 -8.17
CA TRP A 358 -4.22 24.62 -9.29
C TRP A 358 -5.26 23.62 -9.75
N TRP A 359 -6.44 23.69 -9.14
CA TRP A 359 -7.53 22.82 -9.46
C TRP A 359 -8.10 23.16 -10.85
N PRO A 360 -8.30 22.18 -11.74
CA PRO A 360 -9.11 22.40 -12.93
C PRO A 360 -10.55 22.62 -12.46
N THR A 361 -10.89 23.87 -12.14
CA THR A 361 -12.27 24.27 -11.92
C THR A 361 -13.01 24.00 -13.22
N SER A 362 -14.07 23.20 -13.15
CA SER A 362 -14.93 22.88 -14.30
C SER A 362 -15.63 24.11 -14.91
N ASN A 363 -15.43 25.30 -14.34
CA ASN A 363 -16.04 26.57 -14.73
C ASN A 363 -15.29 27.34 -15.85
N LYS A 364 -14.40 26.73 -16.64
CA LYS A 364 -13.77 27.45 -17.78
C LYS A 364 -14.74 27.80 -18.94
N LYS A 365 -16.06 27.73 -18.75
CA LYS A 365 -17.00 28.40 -19.65
C LYS A 365 -17.09 29.91 -19.43
N ASP A 366 -16.65 30.42 -18.27
CA ASP A 366 -16.86 31.84 -17.91
C ASP A 366 -15.60 32.71 -18.03
N ALA A 367 -14.55 32.25 -18.72
CA ALA A 367 -13.27 32.98 -18.86
C ALA A 367 -12.95 33.40 -20.31
N HIS A 368 -13.95 33.35 -21.21
CA HIS A 368 -13.83 33.80 -22.60
C HIS A 368 -14.97 34.74 -23.04
N GLU A 369 -15.72 35.29 -22.08
CA GLU A 369 -16.45 36.56 -22.24
C GLU A 369 -15.70 37.64 -21.46
#